data_AF-A0A837NIK2-F1
#
_entry.id   AF-A0A837NIK2-F1
#
_cell.length_a   1.000
_cell.length_b   1.000
_cell.length_c   1.000
_cell.angle_alpha   90.00
_cell.angle_beta   90.00
_cell.angle_gamma   90.00
#
_symmetry.space_group_name_H-M   'P 1'
#
loop_
_entity.id
_entity.type
_entity.pdbx_description
1 polymer ?
#
loop_
_entity_poly.entity_id
_entity_poly.type
_entity_poly.pdbx_seq_one_letter_code
_entity_poly.pdbx_strand_id
1 'polypeptide(L)'
;MKFDDDIHNYYERLVVDRIEELELDKQYEQEFLADLCCLVLNQLPPRYIRHEVDMAFFLPPSKRLDMEMQVHKAITEALEFLKNRKRDENG
;
A
#
# COMPACT_ATOMS: atom_id res chain seq x y z
N MET A 1 9.47 -4.39 -25.97
CA MET A 1 9.76 -4.85 -24.61
C MET A 1 8.51 -4.60 -23.79
N LYS A 2 7.83 -5.65 -23.32
CA LYS A 2 6.83 -5.54 -22.26
C LYS A 2 7.56 -5.81 -20.95
N PHE A 3 7.28 -5.05 -19.90
CA PHE A 3 7.69 -5.47 -18.57
C PHE A 3 7.00 -6.81 -18.30
N ASP A 4 7.74 -7.74 -17.72
CA ASP A 4 7.18 -9.01 -17.26
C ASP A 4 6.19 -8.68 -16.14
N ASP A 5 4.99 -9.27 -16.14
CA ASP A 5 3.97 -9.03 -15.11
C ASP A 5 4.46 -9.47 -13.72
N ASP A 6 5.54 -10.25 -13.68
CA ASP A 6 6.25 -10.62 -12.46
C ASP A 6 6.95 -9.44 -11.77
N ILE A 7 7.19 -8.30 -12.45
CA ILE A 7 7.86 -7.14 -11.85
C ILE A 7 6.84 -6.22 -11.18
N HIS A 8 6.89 -6.16 -9.85
CA HIS A 8 5.94 -5.39 -9.03
C HIS A 8 6.66 -4.69 -7.88
N ASN A 9 6.04 -3.65 -7.31
CA ASN A 9 6.56 -2.99 -6.13
C ASN A 9 6.25 -3.84 -4.90
N TYR A 10 7.26 -4.21 -4.11
CA TYR A 10 7.10 -5.02 -2.90
C TYR A 10 6.12 -4.40 -1.89
N TYR A 11 6.01 -3.07 -1.87
CA TYR A 11 5.04 -2.39 -1.01
C TYR A 11 3.58 -2.70 -1.37
N GLU A 12 3.26 -3.11 -2.61
CA GLU A 12 1.90 -3.49 -3.00
C GLU A 12 1.36 -4.60 -2.10
N ARG A 13 2.18 -5.62 -1.79
CA ARG A 13 1.80 -6.71 -0.90
C ARG A 13 1.54 -6.22 0.52
N LEU A 14 2.44 -5.39 1.06
CA LEU A 14 2.29 -4.84 2.41
C LEU A 14 1.06 -3.95 2.55
N VAL A 15 0.71 -3.19 1.50
CA VAL A 15 -0.49 -2.35 1.46
C VAL A 15 -1.75 -3.20 1.47
N VAL A 16 -1.80 -4.25 0.65
CA VAL A 16 -2.94 -5.19 0.61
C VAL A 16 -3.12 -5.88 1.96
N ASP A 17 -2.04 -6.44 2.53
CA ASP A 17 -2.09 -7.09 3.84
C ASP A 17 -2.64 -6.14 4.91
N ARG A 18 -2.18 -4.88 4.89
CA ARG A 18 -2.65 -3.89 5.86
C ARG A 18 -4.10 -3.46 5.64
N ILE A 19 -4.59 -3.43 4.40
CA ILE A 19 -5.99 -3.15 4.07
C ILE A 19 -6.90 -4.27 4.60
N GLU A 20 -6.48 -5.53 4.42
CA GLU A 20 -7.19 -6.71 4.92
C GLU A 20 -7.20 -6.76 6.45
N GLU A 21 -6.06 -6.50 7.10
CA GLU A 21 -5.96 -6.44 8.56
C GLU A 21 -6.89 -5.40 9.20
N LEU A 22 -7.11 -4.28 8.50
CA LEU A 22 -7.99 -3.21 8.94
C LEU A 22 -9.44 -3.38 8.47
N GLU A 23 -9.73 -4.47 7.74
CA GLU A 23 -11.02 -4.76 7.12
C GLU A 23 -11.57 -3.58 6.30
N LEU A 24 -10.69 -2.82 5.63
CA LEU A 24 -11.11 -1.65 4.84
C LEU A 24 -11.84 -2.10 3.57
N ASP A 25 -11.53 -3.28 3.06
CA ASP A 25 -12.23 -3.95 1.97
C ASP A 25 -13.72 -4.20 2.27
N LYS A 26 -14.08 -4.33 3.55
CA LYS A 26 -15.48 -4.47 4.00
C LYS A 26 -16.16 -3.12 4.26
N GLN A 27 -15.39 -2.05 4.42
CA GLN A 27 -15.88 -0.72 4.79
C GLN A 27 -16.02 0.23 3.60
N TYR A 28 -15.25 0.02 2.54
CA TYR A 28 -15.17 0.94 1.40
C TYR A 28 -15.31 0.19 0.07
N GLU A 29 -15.84 0.89 -0.93
CA GLU A 29 -15.98 0.37 -2.29
C GLU A 29 -14.64 0.31 -3.03
N GLN A 30 -14.59 -0.51 -4.08
CA GLN A 30 -13.37 -0.78 -4.85
C GLN A 30 -12.71 0.49 -5.41
N GLU A 31 -13.49 1.48 -5.85
CA GLU A 31 -12.97 2.76 -6.36
C GLU A 31 -12.26 3.56 -5.26
N PHE A 32 -12.82 3.61 -4.05
CA PHE A 32 -12.18 4.26 -2.91
C PHE A 32 -10.89 3.56 -2.49
N LEU A 33 -10.88 2.22 -2.51
CA LEU A 33 -9.70 1.44 -2.19
C LEU A 33 -8.61 1.59 -3.25
N ALA A 34 -8.97 1.72 -4.53
CA ALA A 34 -8.02 2.00 -5.59
C ALA A 34 -7.36 3.38 -5.42
N ASP A 35 -8.14 4.42 -5.13
CA ASP A 35 -7.63 5.76 -4.79
C ASP A 35 -6.71 5.71 -3.57
N LEU A 36 -7.11 4.97 -2.53
CA LEU A 36 -6.31 4.78 -1.32
C LEU A 36 -4.97 4.11 -1.65
N CYS A 37 -4.96 2.99 -2.39
CA CYS A 37 -3.74 2.30 -2.79
C CYS A 37 -2.81 3.20 -3.60
N CYS A 38 -3.35 3.95 -4.57
CA CYS A 38 -2.59 4.90 -5.36
C CYS A 38 -1.91 5.96 -4.50
N LEU A 39 -2.64 6.56 -3.55
CA LEU A 39 -2.08 7.57 -2.66
C LEU A 39 -1.01 7.01 -1.74
N VAL A 40 -1.22 5.81 -1.19
CA VAL A 40 -0.29 5.14 -0.28
C VAL A 40 1.00 4.76 -1.01
N LEU A 41 0.89 4.10 -2.17
CA LEU A 41 2.06 3.66 -2.94
C LEU A 41 2.92 4.82 -3.43
N ASN A 42 2.32 5.98 -3.73
CA ASN A 42 3.05 7.18 -4.12
C ASN A 42 3.81 7.86 -2.96
N GLN A 43 3.48 7.54 -1.70
CA GLN A 43 4.21 8.04 -0.53
C GLN A 43 5.39 7.14 -0.14
N LEU A 44 5.42 5.90 -0.62
CA LEU A 44 6.39 4.89 -0.25
C LEU A 44 7.57 4.89 -1.24
N PRO A 45 8.80 4.56 -0.80
CA PRO A 45 9.93 4.50 -1.70
C PRO A 45 9.73 3.38 -2.73
N PRO A 46 10.13 3.57 -4.01
CA PRO A 46 9.99 2.54 -5.02
C PRO A 46 10.87 1.33 -4.69
N ARG A 47 10.27 0.13 -4.69
CA ARG A 47 10.97 -1.13 -4.39
C ARG A 47 10.50 -2.27 -5.29
N TYR A 48 10.94 -2.25 -6.55
CA TYR A 48 10.55 -3.25 -7.53
C TYR A 48 11.35 -4.55 -7.37
N ILE A 49 10.64 -5.66 -7.44
CA ILE A 49 11.17 -7.03 -7.34
C ILE A 49 10.51 -7.91 -8.40
N ARG A 50 11.13 -9.06 -8.69
CA ARG A 50 10.53 -10.08 -9.56
C ARG A 50 9.87 -11.19 -8.74
N HIS A 51 10.53 -11.62 -7.66
CA HIS A 51 9.97 -12.66 -6.79
C HIS A 51 10.07 -12.26 -5.32
N GLU A 52 9.02 -12.50 -4.55
CA GLU A 52 9.02 -12.21 -3.10
C GLU A 52 10.13 -12.94 -2.34
N VAL A 53 10.53 -14.13 -2.83
CA VAL A 53 11.66 -14.88 -2.26
C VAL A 53 12.96 -14.08 -2.27
N ASP A 54 13.16 -13.19 -3.26
CA ASP A 54 14.33 -12.32 -3.30
C ASP A 54 14.37 -11.45 -2.03
N MET A 55 13.22 -10.92 -1.59
CA MET A 55 13.17 -10.11 -0.38
C MET A 55 13.26 -10.94 0.90
N ALA A 56 12.67 -12.13 0.94
CA ALA A 56 12.73 -13.00 2.14
C ALA A 56 14.17 -13.43 2.49
N PHE A 57 15.04 -13.62 1.49
CA PHE A 57 16.45 -13.98 1.71
C PHE A 57 17.33 -12.77 2.05
N PHE A 58 17.04 -11.58 1.51
CA PHE A 58 17.91 -10.42 1.63
C PHE A 58 17.44 -9.35 2.63
N LEU A 59 16.19 -9.40 3.12
CA LEU A 59 15.63 -8.38 4.00
C LEU A 59 15.77 -8.77 5.48
N PRO A 60 16.56 -8.04 6.28
CA PRO A 60 16.59 -8.25 7.73
C PRO A 60 15.21 -8.01 8.35
N PRO A 61 14.83 -8.75 9.41
CA PRO A 61 13.54 -8.57 10.09
C PRO A 61 13.27 -7.13 10.54
N SER A 62 14.31 -6.40 10.98
CA SER A 62 14.20 -4.98 11.35
C SER A 62 13.80 -4.10 10.17
N LYS A 63 14.33 -4.36 8.97
CA LYS A 63 13.96 -3.61 7.76
C LYS A 63 12.53 -3.91 7.34
N ARG A 64 12.06 -5.15 7.50
CA ARG A 64 10.66 -5.49 7.26
C ARG A 64 9.73 -4.69 8.19
N LEU A 65 10.04 -4.64 9.47
CA LEU A 65 9.27 -3.86 10.45
C LEU A 65 9.26 -2.36 10.09
N ASP A 66 10.41 -1.80 9.69
CA ASP A 66 10.48 -0.41 9.23
C ASP A 66 9.56 -0.14 8.03
N MET A 67 9.47 -1.08 7.09
CA MET A 67 8.59 -0.97 5.92
C MET A 67 7.12 -1.06 6.31
N GLU A 68 6.76 -2.01 7.18
CA GLU A 68 5.40 -2.15 7.71
C GLU A 68 4.94 -0.88 8.46
N MET A 69 5.83 -0.27 9.25
CA MET A 69 5.56 1.02 9.91
C MET A 69 5.34 2.16 8.91
N GLN A 70 6.12 2.21 7.82
CA GLN A 70 5.93 3.21 6.76
C GLN A 70 4.57 3.04 6.07
N VAL A 71 4.19 1.79 5.76
CA VAL A 71 2.87 1.48 5.18
C VAL A 71 1.75 1.90 6.12
N HIS A 72 1.86 1.58 7.41
CA HIS A 72 0.88 1.96 8.42
C HIS A 72 0.66 3.48 8.47
N LYS A 73 1.76 4.25 8.49
CA LYS A 73 1.72 5.70 8.49
C LYS A 73 1.06 6.23 7.21
N ALA A 74 1.50 5.77 6.04
CA ALA A 74 0.99 6.22 4.75
C ALA A 74 -0.51 5.92 4.56
N ILE A 75 -0.99 4.74 4.99
CA ILE A 75 -2.42 4.40 4.99
C ILE A 75 -3.23 5.34 5.87
N THR A 76 -2.72 5.66 7.06
CA THR A 76 -3.41 6.55 8.00
C THR A 76 -3.57 7.95 7.39
N GLU A 77 -2.49 8.52 6.86
CA GLU A 77 -2.49 9.84 6.22
C GLU A 77 -3.39 9.89 4.98
N ALA A 78 -3.33 8.86 4.12
CA ALA A 78 -4.17 8.77 2.93
C ALA A 78 -5.66 8.57 3.25
N LEU A 79 -6.00 7.77 4.27
CA LEU A 79 -7.37 7.59 4.73
C LEU A 79 -7.97 8.90 5.24
N GLU A 80 -7.22 9.65 6.05
CA GLU A 80 -7.66 10.96 6.55
C GLU A 80 -7.90 11.94 5.40
N PHE A 81 -6.98 11.99 4.44
CA PHE A 81 -7.12 12.83 3.25
C PHE A 81 -8.39 12.49 2.45
N LEU A 82 -8.62 11.21 2.13
CA LEU A 82 -9.78 10.79 1.34
C LEU A 82 -11.11 10.99 2.08
N LYS A 83 -11.15 10.77 3.39
CA LYS A 83 -12.34 11.04 4.22
C LYS A 83 -12.70 12.53 4.22
N ASN A 84 -11.71 13.41 4.32
CA ASN A 84 -11.93 14.85 4.23
C ASN A 84 -12.41 15.26 2.84
N ARG A 85 -11.80 14.75 1.76
CA ARG A 85 -12.23 15.01 0.38
C ARG A 85 -13.69 14.61 0.14
N LYS A 86 -14.09 13.40 0.57
CA LYS A 86 -15.49 12.94 0.48
C LYS A 86 -16.46 13.83 1.27
N ARG A 87 -16.04 14.44 2.38
CA ARG A 87 -16.91 15.36 3.13
C ARG A 87 -17.13 16.66 2.37
N ASP A 88 -16.09 17.19 1.74
CA ASP A 88 -16.15 18.44 0.99
C ASP A 88 -16.91 18.29 -0.34
N GLU A 89 -16.91 17.11 -0.97
CA GLU A 89 -17.72 16.80 -2.17
C GLU A 89 -19.23 16.64 -1.86
N ASN A 90 -19.59 16.34 -0.60
CA ASN A 90 -20.96 16.11 -0.16
C ASN A 90 -21.61 17.32 0.54
N GLY A 91 -20.89 18.44 0.68
CA GLY A 91 -21.36 19.69 1.29
C GLY A 91 -21.62 20.78 0.26
#